data_AF-A0A8S9RXS4-F1
#
_entry.id   AF-A0A8S9RXS4-F1
#
_cell.length_a   1.000
_cell.length_b   1.000
_cell.length_c   1.000
_cell.angle_alpha   90.00
_cell.angle_beta   90.00
_cell.angle_gamma   90.00
#
_symmetry.space_group_name_H-M   'P 1'
#
loop_
_entity.id
_entity.type
_entity.pdbx_description
1 polymer ?
#
loop_
_entity_poly.entity_id
_entity_poly.type
_entity_poly.pdbx_seq_one_letter_code
_entity_poly.pdbx_strand_id
1 'polypeptide(L)'
;MKIPFRHAIKAGFHVGRQPHTLTDLMYTTEAWREAYHESINPIDVPEDAWSIPEDVVEVNVLPPDTRRSVGRNRKRKYETVEDKIQSWQTSQKWQPRKCSRCGISGHNRATCWSVQVRKLWCLKVQYYIVSYGFFF
;
A
#
# COMPACT_ATOMS: atom_id res chain seq x y z
N MET A 1 -16.48 31.58 21.30
CA MET A 1 -15.40 30.71 20.79
C MET A 1 -15.36 30.79 19.27
N LYS A 2 -14.45 31.61 18.71
CA LYS A 2 -14.28 31.77 17.25
C LYS A 2 -12.92 31.22 16.83
N ILE A 3 -12.92 30.05 16.20
CA ILE A 3 -11.75 29.50 15.52
C ILE A 3 -11.88 29.84 14.03
N PRO A 4 -10.90 30.53 13.42
CA PRO A 4 -11.01 30.90 12.02
C PRO A 4 -10.94 29.66 11.12
N PHE A 5 -11.86 29.57 10.16
CA PHE A 5 -11.82 28.53 9.13
C PHE A 5 -10.65 28.75 8.16
N ARG A 6 -10.26 27.70 7.42
CA ARG A 6 -9.17 27.75 6.43
C ARG A 6 -9.26 28.94 5.46
N HIS A 7 -10.47 29.33 5.07
CA HIS A 7 -10.70 30.44 4.14
C HIS A 7 -10.44 31.80 4.79
N ALA A 8 -10.80 31.98 6.06
CA ALA A 8 -10.52 33.19 6.82
C ALA A 8 -9.01 33.37 7.04
N ILE A 9 -8.29 32.30 7.34
CA ILE A 9 -6.82 32.32 7.46
C ILE A 9 -6.18 32.72 6.12
N LYS A 10 -6.61 32.11 5.02
CA LYS A 10 -6.10 32.42 3.68
C LYS A 10 -6.39 33.87 3.26
N ALA A 11 -7.59 34.37 3.54
CA ALA A 11 -7.96 35.76 3.28
C ALA A 11 -7.11 36.72 4.14
N GLY A 12 -6.90 36.39 5.41
CA GLY A 12 -6.02 37.13 6.32
C GLY A 12 -4.60 37.30 5.78
N PHE A 13 -4.00 36.22 5.29
CA PHE A 13 -2.68 36.29 4.66
C PHE A 13 -2.66 37.18 3.41
N HIS A 14 -3.72 37.14 2.59
CA HIS A 14 -3.81 37.99 1.39
C HIS A 14 -3.86 39.50 1.74
N VAL A 15 -4.42 39.85 2.90
CA VAL A 15 -4.47 41.24 3.39
C VAL A 15 -3.32 41.58 4.36
N GLY A 16 -2.29 40.72 4.45
CA GLY A 16 -1.13 40.94 5.30
C GLY A 16 -1.40 40.84 6.81
N ARG A 17 -2.52 40.25 7.23
CA ARG A 17 -2.84 40.04 8.64
C ARG A 17 -2.26 38.72 9.14
N GLN A 18 -1.71 38.75 10.34
CA GLN A 18 -1.23 37.54 10.99
C GLN A 18 -2.41 36.67 11.46
N PRO A 19 -2.35 35.33 11.29
CA PRO A 19 -3.45 34.43 11.68
C PRO A 19 -3.88 34.55 13.14
N HIS A 20 -2.95 34.87 14.04
CA HIS A 20 -3.21 35.03 15.48
C HIS A 20 -4.16 36.20 15.79
N THR A 21 -4.26 37.18 14.89
CA THR A 21 -5.21 38.30 15.03
C THR A 21 -6.64 37.92 14.60
N LEU A 22 -6.81 36.75 13.97
CA LEU A 22 -8.11 36.25 13.50
C LEU A 22 -8.77 35.30 14.52
N THR A 23 -8.04 34.90 15.56
CA THR A 23 -8.51 34.04 16.64
C THR A 23 -9.02 34.86 17.82
N ASP A 24 -9.95 34.27 18.57
CA ASP A 24 -10.42 34.81 19.86
C ASP A 24 -9.27 34.93 20.87
N LEU A 25 -9.37 35.87 21.81
CA LEU A 25 -8.33 36.14 22.82
C LEU A 25 -8.00 34.90 23.66
N MET A 26 -9.00 34.04 23.89
CA MET A 26 -8.88 32.78 24.64
C MET A 26 -7.89 31.78 24.03
N TYR A 27 -7.49 31.95 22.77
CA TYR A 27 -6.51 31.10 22.09
C TYR A 27 -5.12 31.74 21.98
N THR A 28 -4.89 32.87 22.64
CA THR A 28 -3.56 33.47 22.73
C THR A 28 -2.71 32.76 23.78
N THR A 29 -1.40 32.75 23.57
CA THR A 29 -0.45 32.20 24.54
C THR A 29 -0.52 32.95 25.87
N GLU A 30 -0.82 34.25 25.84
CA GLU A 30 -0.99 35.08 27.04
C GLU A 30 -2.18 34.60 27.87
N ALA A 31 -3.36 34.45 27.26
CA ALA A 31 -4.54 33.93 27.95
C ALA A 31 -4.34 32.50 28.48
N TRP A 32 -3.62 31.65 27.74
CA TRP A 32 -3.29 30.31 28.22
C TRP A 32 -2.32 30.35 29.42
N ARG A 33 -1.30 31.21 29.40
CA ARG A 33 -0.39 31.37 30.53
C ARG A 33 -1.10 31.90 31.77
N GLU A 34 -2.00 32.85 31.60
CA GLU A 34 -2.78 33.42 32.70
C GLU A 34 -3.74 32.38 33.30
N ALA A 35 -4.46 31.64 32.46
CA ALA A 35 -5.38 30.60 32.90
C ALA A 35 -4.70 29.45 33.67
N TYR A 36 -3.43 29.18 33.37
CA TYR A 36 -2.62 28.13 34.00
C TYR A 36 -1.48 28.70 34.85
N HIS A 37 -1.54 29.99 35.23
CA HIS A 37 -0.51 30.61 36.06
C HIS A 37 -0.50 30.01 37.47
N GLU A 38 -1.66 29.61 37.97
CA GLU A 38 -1.83 28.93 39.24
C GLU A 38 -1.67 27.41 39.08
N SER A 39 -1.17 26.73 40.12
CA SER A 39 -1.10 25.27 40.12
C SER A 39 -2.51 24.69 40.16
N ILE A 40 -2.88 23.96 39.12
CA ILE A 40 -4.21 23.32 39.05
C ILE A 40 -4.38 22.26 40.13
N ASN A 41 -3.29 21.61 40.53
CA ASN A 41 -3.22 20.66 41.63
C ASN A 41 -1.80 20.71 42.22
N PRO A 42 -1.50 21.61 43.17
CA PRO A 42 -0.25 21.50 43.90
C PRO A 42 -0.22 20.14 44.59
N ILE A 43 0.88 19.39 44.45
CA ILE A 43 1.10 18.22 45.29
C ILE A 43 1.46 18.78 46.67
N ASP A 44 0.58 18.60 47.65
CA ASP A 44 0.74 19.15 49.01
C ASP A 44 1.98 18.60 49.73
N VAL A 45 2.54 17.51 49.23
CA VAL A 45 3.74 16.86 49.76
C VAL A 45 4.96 17.30 48.96
N PRO A 46 5.96 17.94 49.59
CA PRO A 46 7.24 18.25 48.94
C PRO A 46 7.88 16.99 48.37
N GLU A 47 8.57 17.10 47.23
CA GLU A 47 9.28 15.96 46.61
C GLU A 47 10.21 15.25 47.61
N ASP A 48 10.84 16.02 48.49
CA ASP A 48 11.75 15.56 49.55
C ASP A 48 11.09 14.64 50.58
N ALA A 49 9.76 14.71 50.71
CA ALA A 49 8.97 13.91 51.64
C ALA A 49 8.31 12.71 50.95
N TRP A 50 8.56 12.48 49.66
CA TRP A 50 8.03 11.32 48.95
C TRP A 50 8.85 10.08 49.32
N SER A 51 8.30 9.24 50.19
CA SER A 51 8.85 7.91 50.43
C SER A 51 8.43 6.95 49.32
N ILE A 52 9.36 6.55 48.47
CA ILE A 52 9.14 5.49 47.49
C ILE A 52 9.33 4.14 48.22
N PRO A 53 8.31 3.28 48.27
CA PRO A 53 8.45 1.96 48.89
C PRO A 53 9.60 1.15 48.25
N GLU A 54 10.39 0.42 49.04
CA GLU A 54 11.52 -0.37 48.53
C GLU A 54 11.11 -1.35 47.41
N ASP A 55 9.90 -1.91 47.48
CA ASP A 55 9.34 -2.78 46.47
C ASP A 55 9.11 -2.08 45.12
N VAL A 56 8.94 -0.75 45.08
CA VAL A 56 8.84 0.02 43.84
C VAL A 56 10.22 0.39 43.30
N VAL A 57 11.19 0.68 44.18
CA VAL A 57 12.57 1.01 43.81
C VAL A 57 13.29 -0.19 43.20
N GLU A 58 13.00 -1.41 43.67
CA GLU A 58 13.64 -2.64 43.23
C GLU A 58 12.99 -3.26 41.98
N VAL A 59 11.79 -2.80 41.57
CA VAL A 59 11.10 -3.35 40.40
C VAL A 59 11.72 -2.83 39.11
N ASN A 60 12.47 -3.71 38.45
CA ASN A 60 12.80 -3.56 37.04
C ASN A 60 11.54 -3.77 36.19
N VAL A 61 10.83 -2.68 35.88
CA VAL A 61 9.69 -2.70 34.95
C VAL A 61 10.21 -2.93 33.54
N LEU A 62 10.17 -4.18 33.08
CA LEU A 62 10.43 -4.49 31.69
C LEU A 62 9.24 -4.01 30.83
N PRO A 63 9.49 -3.51 29.61
CA PRO A 63 8.39 -3.21 28.69
C PRO A 63 7.55 -4.48 28.48
N PRO A 64 6.22 -4.34 28.33
CA PRO A 64 5.36 -5.50 28.09
C PRO A 64 5.83 -6.27 26.87
N ASP A 65 5.87 -7.60 26.98
CA ASP A 65 6.22 -8.46 25.86
C ASP A 65 5.12 -8.36 24.78
N THR A 66 5.37 -7.53 23.78
CA THR A 66 4.42 -7.24 22.71
C THR A 66 4.89 -7.88 21.41
N ARG A 67 4.07 -8.78 20.87
CA ARG A 67 4.26 -9.25 19.50
C ARG A 67 4.02 -8.06 18.55
N ARG A 68 5.04 -7.70 17.76
CA ARG A 68 4.88 -6.70 16.68
C ARG A 68 3.71 -7.12 15.78
N SER A 69 2.71 -6.26 15.67
CA SER A 69 1.63 -6.45 14.70
C SER A 69 2.23 -6.56 13.31
N VAL A 70 1.67 -7.42 12.46
CA VAL A 70 2.01 -7.44 11.02
C VAL A 70 1.77 -6.03 10.52
N GLY A 71 2.86 -5.34 10.17
CA GLY A 71 2.83 -3.95 9.80
C GLY A 71 1.85 -3.69 8.66
N ARG A 72 1.49 -2.43 8.46
CA ARG A 72 0.59 -2.04 7.38
C ARG A 72 1.17 -2.49 6.03
N ASN A 73 0.39 -3.28 5.28
CA ASN A 73 0.72 -3.63 3.90
C ASN A 73 1.03 -2.35 3.10
N ARG A 74 2.20 -2.32 2.45
CA ARG A 74 2.62 -1.20 1.61
C ARG A 74 1.58 -1.02 0.51
N LYS A 75 0.87 0.10 0.52
CA LYS A 75 -0.02 0.45 -0.59
C LYS A 75 0.85 0.60 -1.85
N ARG A 76 0.44 -0.06 -2.95
CA ARG A 76 1.10 0.16 -4.25
C ARG A 76 0.99 1.65 -4.59
N LYS A 77 2.12 2.23 -5.01
CA LYS A 77 2.15 3.60 -5.55
C LYS A 77 1.31 3.61 -6.82
N TYR A 78 0.50 4.66 -7.02
CA TYR A 78 -0.12 4.89 -8.32
C TYR A 78 0.98 5.17 -9.35
N GLU A 79 0.97 4.44 -10.46
CA GLU A 79 1.90 4.67 -11.56
C GLU A 79 1.69 6.07 -12.13
N THR A 80 2.77 6.84 -12.20
CA THR A 80 2.81 8.12 -12.89
C THR A 80 2.75 7.92 -14.41
N VAL A 81 2.57 9.00 -15.18
CA VAL A 81 2.53 8.90 -16.64
C VAL A 81 3.88 8.39 -17.17
N GLU A 82 4.97 8.79 -16.53
CA GLU A 82 6.34 8.39 -16.83
C GLU A 82 6.56 6.91 -16.51
N ASP A 83 6.06 6.43 -15.36
CA ASP A 83 6.09 5.00 -14.99
C ASP A 83 5.36 4.14 -16.03
N LYS A 84 4.23 4.64 -16.56
CA LYS A 84 3.48 3.98 -17.63
C LYS A 84 4.21 4.00 -18.97
N ILE A 85 4.90 5.08 -19.31
CA ILE A 85 5.69 5.17 -20.54
C ILE A 85 6.87 4.18 -20.49
N GLN A 86 7.58 4.12 -19.36
CA GLN A 86 8.68 3.16 -19.17
C GLN A 86 8.20 1.71 -19.16
N SER A 87 7.06 1.42 -18.51
CA SER A 87 6.48 0.08 -18.54
C SER A 87 6.02 -0.30 -19.95
N TRP A 88 5.46 0.66 -20.70
CA TRP A 88 5.07 0.45 -22.10
C TRP A 88 6.29 0.15 -22.97
N GLN A 89 7.37 0.92 -22.86
CA GLN A 89 8.63 0.69 -23.57
C GLN A 89 9.27 -0.67 -23.21
N THR A 90 9.20 -1.09 -21.94
CA THR A 90 9.70 -2.41 -21.51
C THR A 90 8.80 -3.56 -21.99
N SER A 91 7.48 -3.33 -22.05
CA SER A 91 6.49 -4.30 -22.54
C SER A 91 6.49 -4.47 -24.07
N GLN A 92 7.18 -3.59 -24.81
CA GLN A 92 7.42 -3.73 -26.27
C GLN A 92 8.29 -4.94 -26.63
N LYS A 93 8.72 -5.76 -25.67
CA LYS A 93 9.17 -7.14 -25.96
C LYS A 93 7.95 -7.96 -26.40
N TRP A 94 7.45 -7.68 -27.59
CA TRP A 94 6.27 -8.26 -28.23
C TRP A 94 6.43 -9.79 -28.25
N GLN A 95 5.89 -10.45 -27.23
CA GLN A 95 5.85 -11.89 -27.21
C GLN A 95 4.70 -12.31 -28.13
N PRO A 96 4.97 -13.03 -29.22
CA PRO A 96 3.90 -13.44 -30.11
C PRO A 96 2.90 -14.29 -29.33
N ARG A 97 1.61 -14.00 -29.50
CA ARG A 97 0.54 -14.74 -28.84
C ARG A 97 0.62 -16.21 -29.29
N LYS A 98 0.80 -17.11 -28.33
CA LYS A 98 0.82 -18.56 -28.58
C LYS A 98 -0.61 -19.06 -28.75
N CYS A 99 -0.82 -19.97 -29.69
CA CYS A 99 -2.10 -20.65 -29.86
C CYS A 99 -2.47 -21.39 -28.57
N SER A 100 -3.66 -21.14 -28.02
CA SER A 100 -4.10 -21.77 -26.78
C SER A 100 -4.38 -23.28 -26.89
N ARG A 101 -4.38 -23.84 -28.11
CA ARG A 101 -4.54 -25.30 -28.37
C ARG A 101 -3.21 -26.04 -28.48
N CYS A 102 -2.20 -25.47 -29.15
CA CYS A 102 -0.93 -26.17 -29.44
C CYS A 102 0.32 -25.46 -28.88
N GLY A 103 0.18 -24.26 -28.32
CA GLY A 103 1.29 -23.51 -27.71
C GLY A 103 2.27 -22.85 -28.71
N ILE A 104 2.05 -22.98 -30.01
CA ILE A 104 2.91 -22.42 -31.07
C ILE A 104 2.41 -21.03 -31.48
N SER A 105 3.33 -20.09 -31.73
CA SER A 105 3.02 -18.76 -32.28
C SER A 105 2.81 -18.79 -33.79
N GLY A 106 2.05 -17.83 -34.33
CA GLY A 106 1.83 -17.68 -35.79
C GLY A 106 0.45 -18.13 -36.29
N HIS A 107 -0.39 -18.69 -35.42
CA HIS A 107 -1.81 -18.93 -35.71
C HIS A 107 -2.65 -18.82 -34.44
N ASN A 108 -3.96 -18.67 -34.58
CA ASN A 108 -4.89 -18.56 -33.45
C ASN A 108 -5.63 -19.88 -33.24
N ARG A 109 -6.43 -19.98 -32.17
CA ARG A 109 -7.19 -21.20 -31.83
C ARG A 109 -8.12 -21.65 -32.97
N ALA A 110 -8.71 -20.70 -33.70
CA ALA A 110 -9.70 -20.96 -34.74
C ALA A 110 -9.06 -21.56 -36.01
N THR A 111 -7.83 -21.13 -36.33
CA THR A 111 -7.05 -21.63 -37.48
C THR A 111 -6.06 -22.72 -37.09
N CYS A 112 -6.19 -23.27 -35.88
CA CYS A 112 -5.28 -24.28 -35.37
C CYS A 112 -5.54 -25.65 -36.03
N TRP A 113 -4.59 -26.08 -36.85
CA TRP A 113 -4.59 -27.36 -37.56
C TRP A 113 -4.33 -28.58 -36.65
N SER A 114 -4.15 -28.39 -35.34
CA SER A 114 -3.75 -29.47 -34.42
C SER A 114 -4.90 -30.42 -34.02
N VAL A 115 -6.12 -30.20 -34.50
CA VAL A 115 -7.26 -31.09 -34.23
C VAL A 115 -7.85 -31.52 -35.57
N GLN A 116 -7.68 -32.83 -35.87
CA GLN A 116 -7.88 -33.51 -37.15
C GLN A 116 -6.78 -33.12 -38.16
N VAL A 117 -5.71 -33.87 -38.39
CA VAL A 117 -5.65 -35.28 -38.81
C VAL A 117 -4.22 -35.75 -38.54
N ARG A 118 -3.98 -36.68 -37.60
CA ARG A 118 -2.72 -37.47 -37.57
C ARG A 118 -2.68 -38.62 -36.57
N LYS A 119 -3.58 -38.69 -35.57
CA LYS A 119 -3.68 -39.93 -34.77
C LYS A 119 -4.35 -41.07 -35.53
N LEU A 120 -5.27 -40.76 -36.45
CA LEU A 120 -5.86 -41.77 -37.35
C LEU A 120 -5.03 -42.01 -38.62
N TRP A 121 -4.23 -41.05 -39.10
CA TRP A 121 -3.41 -41.27 -40.31
C TRP A 121 -2.25 -42.25 -40.06
N CYS A 122 -1.58 -42.16 -38.89
CA CYS A 122 -0.51 -43.10 -38.55
C CYS A 122 -1.04 -44.54 -38.32
N LEU A 123 -2.20 -44.67 -37.64
CA LEU A 123 -2.79 -45.97 -37.33
C LEU A 123 -3.48 -46.65 -38.53
N LYS A 124 -4.09 -45.88 -39.46
CA LYS A 124 -4.72 -46.45 -40.67
C LYS A 124 -3.67 -46.91 -41.69
N VAL A 125 -2.53 -46.21 -41.78
CA VAL A 125 -1.40 -46.61 -42.62
C VAL A 125 -0.75 -47.89 -42.07
N GLN A 126 -0.60 -48.03 -40.76
CA GLN A 126 -0.09 -49.28 -40.17
C GLN A 126 -1.06 -50.46 -40.33
N TYR A 127 -2.38 -50.25 -40.20
CA TYR A 127 -3.35 -51.34 -40.35
C TYR A 127 -3.47 -51.82 -41.81
N TYR A 128 -3.36 -50.93 -42.81
CA TYR A 128 -3.38 -51.33 -44.23
C TYR A 128 -2.10 -52.04 -44.68
N ILE A 129 -0.92 -51.63 -44.19
CA ILE A 129 0.36 -52.27 -44.52
C ILE A 129 0.47 -53.66 -43.88
N VAL A 130 -0.08 -53.86 -42.68
CA VAL A 130 -0.03 -55.15 -41.97
C VAL A 130 -1.16 -56.10 -42.40
N SER A 131 -2.30 -55.58 -42.89
CA SER A 131 -3.46 -56.41 -43.27
C SER A 131 -3.52 -56.77 -44.77
N TYR A 132 -2.91 -55.95 -45.64
CA TYR A 132 -2.90 -56.18 -47.08
C TYR A 132 -1.47 -56.07 -47.59
N GLY A 133 -0.65 -57.06 -47.26
CA GLY A 133 0.56 -57.32 -48.03
C GLY A 133 0.16 -57.51 -49.50
N PHE A 134 0.57 -56.57 -50.36
CA PHE A 134 0.39 -56.69 -51.80
C PHE A 134 1.67 -56.28 -52.52
N PHE A 135 2.33 -57.32 -53.02
CA PHE A 135 3.26 -57.39 -54.14
C PHE A 135 3.02 -56.30 -55.19
N PHE A 136 4.06 -55.56 -55.54
CA PHE A 136 4.73 -55.61 -56.85
C PHE A 136 6.15 -55.05 -56.72
#